data_AF-A0A1G1IG04-F1
#
_entry.id   AF-A0A1G1IG04-F1
#
_cell.length_a   1.000
_cell.length_b   1.000
_cell.length_c   1.000
_cell.angle_alpha   90.00
_cell.angle_beta   90.00
_cell.angle_gamma   90.00
#
_symmetry.space_group_name_H-M   'P 1'
#
loop_
_entity.id
_entity.type
_entity.pdbx_description
1 polymer ?
#
loop_
_entity_poly.entity_id
_entity_poly.type
_entity_poly.pdbx_seq_one_letter_code
_entity_poly.pdbx_strand_id
1 'polypeptide(L)'
;MEITRRSHRESMRLWMRNWSRPISRRWAGVPAPNIQLLQDWKAVRTDIEEFILGWLPKRLTSESVVIVYFSGQAAVSRAARPS
;
A
#
# COMPACT_ATOMS: atom_id res chain seq x y z
N MET A 1 23.90 29.53 -8.15
CA MET A 1 22.48 29.36 -7.78
C MET A 1 22.12 27.89 -7.95
N GLU A 2 22.58 27.03 -7.02
CA GLU A 2 22.57 25.56 -7.17
C GLU A 2 22.23 24.86 -5.85
N ILE A 3 21.43 25.53 -5.01
CA ILE A 3 21.06 25.04 -3.67
C ILE A 3 19.66 24.38 -3.71
N THR A 4 18.86 24.65 -4.74
CA THR A 4 17.44 24.28 -4.80
C THR A 4 17.17 22.84 -5.26
N ARG A 5 18.09 22.19 -6.01
CA ARG A 5 17.87 20.81 -6.52
C ARG A 5 18.37 19.69 -5.62
N ARG A 6 19.41 19.91 -4.80
CA ARG A 6 19.87 18.91 -3.81
C ARG A 6 18.88 18.78 -2.65
N SER A 7 18.38 19.93 -2.18
CA SER A 7 17.41 20.03 -1.09
C SER A 7 16.16 19.18 -1.34
N HIS A 8 15.57 19.22 -2.54
CA HIS A 8 14.34 18.47 -2.83
C HIS A 8 14.50 16.95 -2.76
N ARG A 9 15.62 16.39 -3.24
CA ARG A 9 15.87 14.94 -3.19
C ARG A 9 16.20 14.45 -1.77
N GLU A 10 16.88 15.27 -0.98
CA GLU A 10 17.13 14.97 0.43
C GLU A 10 15.86 15.09 1.27
N SER A 11 15.03 16.10 1.01
CA SER A 11 13.71 16.24 1.62
C SER A 11 12.80 15.07 1.26
N MET A 12 12.83 14.58 0.02
CA MET A 12 12.05 13.40 -0.39
C MET A 12 12.54 12.12 0.29
N ARG A 13 13.87 11.91 0.38
CA ARG A 13 14.45 10.76 1.09
C ARG A 13 14.23 10.83 2.60
N LEU A 14 14.27 12.02 3.19
CA LEU A 14 13.96 12.24 4.60
C LEU A 14 12.46 12.04 4.86
N TRP A 15 11.59 12.49 3.96
CA TRP A 15 10.14 12.24 4.03
C TRP A 15 9.82 10.74 3.96
N MET A 16 10.42 10.02 3.01
CA MET A 16 10.30 8.56 2.91
C MET A 16 10.84 7.84 4.15
N ARG A 17 12.02 8.23 4.67
CA ARG A 17 12.60 7.62 5.88
C ARG A 17 11.83 7.95 7.16
N ASN A 18 11.27 9.15 7.31
CA ASN A 18 10.42 9.50 8.45
C ASN A 18 9.06 8.82 8.37
N TRP A 19 8.53 8.60 7.16
CA TRP A 19 7.34 7.77 6.93
C TRP A 19 7.59 6.29 7.27
N SER A 20 8.83 5.80 7.16
CA SER A 20 9.19 4.43 7.52
C SER A 20 9.42 4.19 9.03
N ARG A 21 9.32 5.18 9.91
CA ARG A 21 9.23 4.92 11.37
C ARG A 21 7.83 4.37 11.65
N PRO A 22 7.68 3.32 12.48
CA PRO A 22 6.56 2.41 12.43
C PRO A 22 5.22 3.12 12.54
N ILE A 23 4.60 3.38 11.38
CA ILE A 23 3.17 3.68 11.23
C ILE A 23 2.34 2.52 11.83
N SER A 24 2.96 1.38 12.14
CA SER A 24 2.34 0.17 12.70
C SER A 24 1.82 0.25 14.14
N ARG A 25 1.95 1.36 14.89
CA ARG A 25 1.43 1.39 16.28
C ARG A 25 -0.01 1.87 16.42
N ARG A 26 -0.66 2.41 15.39
CA ARG A 26 -2.06 2.85 15.53
C ARG A 26 -2.73 3.13 14.18
N TRP A 27 -2.87 2.12 13.33
CA TRP A 27 -3.89 2.22 12.28
C TRP A 27 -5.26 2.11 12.98
N ALA A 28 -5.83 3.24 13.40
CA ALA A 28 -7.22 3.36 13.85
C ALA A 28 -7.76 2.28 14.85
N GLY A 29 -6.90 1.64 15.66
CA GLY A 29 -7.31 0.56 16.58
C GLY A 29 -7.27 -0.87 16.01
N VAL A 30 -6.75 -1.08 14.80
CA VAL A 30 -6.57 -2.40 14.19
C VAL A 30 -5.31 -3.09 14.75
N PRO A 31 -5.40 -4.33 15.27
CA PRO A 31 -4.24 -5.09 15.73
C PRO A 31 -3.23 -5.33 14.60
N ALA A 32 -1.94 -5.20 14.89
CA ALA A 32 -0.88 -5.40 13.90
C ALA A 32 -0.95 -6.73 13.12
N PRO A 33 -1.34 -7.89 13.70
CA PRO A 33 -1.49 -9.14 12.96
C PRO A 33 -2.62 -9.14 11.91
N ASN A 34 -3.53 -8.18 11.97
CA ASN A 34 -4.63 -7.99 11.03
C ASN A 34 -4.30 -6.93 9.96
N ILE A 35 -3.08 -6.41 9.96
CA ILE A 35 -2.60 -5.44 8.99
C ILE A 35 -1.57 -6.13 8.12
N GLN A 36 -1.80 -6.13 6.81
CA GLN A 36 -0.76 -6.44 5.84
C GLN A 36 -0.42 -5.19 5.06
N LEU A 37 0.88 -4.92 4.96
CA LEU A 37 1.41 -3.78 4.25
C LEU A 37 2.29 -4.26 3.11
N LEU A 38 1.80 -4.11 1.88
CA LEU A 38 2.57 -4.32 0.66
C LEU A 38 3.16 -2.98 0.23
N GLN A 39 4.49 -2.89 0.26
CA GLN A 39 5.25 -1.68 -0.08
C GLN A 39 6.55 -2.07 -0.80
N ASP A 40 7.14 -1.13 -1.52
CA ASP A 40 8.32 -1.34 -2.38
C ASP A 40 8.08 -2.41 -3.46
N TRP A 41 9.07 -3.26 -3.75
CA TRP A 41 8.99 -4.34 -4.77
C TRP A 41 8.08 -5.52 -4.39
N LYS A 42 7.33 -5.43 -3.28
CA LYS A 42 6.39 -6.46 -2.80
C LYS A 42 4.92 -6.13 -3.09
N ALA A 43 4.67 -5.12 -3.93
CA ALA A 43 3.35 -4.74 -4.39
C ALA A 43 3.15 -5.12 -5.87
N VAL A 44 3.71 -6.27 -6.29
CA VAL A 44 3.45 -6.81 -7.63
C VAL A 44 2.13 -7.59 -7.64
N ARG A 45 1.58 -7.83 -8.84
CA ARG A 45 0.28 -8.48 -9.03
C ARG A 45 0.15 -9.78 -8.21
N THR A 46 1.16 -10.65 -8.25
CA THR A 46 1.14 -11.93 -7.55
C THR A 46 1.02 -11.78 -6.04
N ASP A 47 1.76 -10.85 -5.43
CA ASP A 47 1.69 -10.60 -3.98
C ASP A 47 0.31 -10.07 -3.57
N ILE A 48 -0.28 -9.20 -4.39
CA ILE A 48 -1.63 -8.66 -4.18
C ILE A 48 -2.66 -9.80 -4.26
N GLU A 49 -2.55 -10.67 -5.27
CA GLU A 49 -3.45 -11.81 -5.44
C GLU A 49 -3.33 -12.82 -4.29
N GLU A 50 -2.10 -13.19 -3.90
CA GLU A 50 -1.88 -14.09 -2.76
C GLU A 50 -2.46 -13.50 -1.48
N PHE A 51 -2.30 -12.20 -1.27
CA PHE A 51 -2.86 -11.52 -0.12
C PHE A 51 -4.39 -11.57 -0.10
N ILE A 52 -5.03 -11.13 -1.20
CA ILE A 52 -6.49 -11.01 -1.27
C ILE A 52 -7.17 -12.39 -1.27
N LEU A 53 -6.59 -13.38 -1.95
CA LEU A 53 -7.21 -14.69 -2.14
C LEU A 53 -6.75 -15.72 -1.11
N GLY A 54 -5.53 -15.61 -0.60
CA GLY A 54 -4.92 -16.59 0.29
C GLY A 54 -4.90 -16.18 1.76
N TRP A 55 -4.50 -14.94 2.05
CA TRP A 55 -4.35 -14.47 3.43
C TRP A 55 -5.65 -13.94 4.03
N LEU A 56 -6.37 -13.10 3.28
CA LEU A 56 -7.54 -12.38 3.79
C LEU A 56 -8.70 -13.32 4.16
N PRO A 57 -9.12 -14.28 3.32
CA PRO A 57 -10.31 -15.09 3.61
C PRO A 57 -10.16 -15.96 4.87
N LYS A 58 -8.92 -16.33 5.24
CA LYS A 58 -8.63 -17.12 6.44
C LYS A 58 -8.79 -16.34 7.75
N ARG A 59 -9.02 -15.03 7.67
CA ARG A 59 -9.07 -14.10 8.80
C ARG A 59 -10.38 -13.32 8.91
N LEU A 60 -11.34 -13.60 8.02
CA LEU A 60 -12.63 -12.92 8.01
C LEU A 60 -13.71 -13.78 8.67
N THR A 61 -14.64 -13.07 9.30
CA THR A 61 -15.94 -13.53 9.74
C THR A 61 -17.02 -12.71 9.03
N SER A 62 -18.30 -13.08 9.17
CA SER A 62 -19.42 -12.32 8.59
C SER A 62 -19.45 -10.84 9.04
N GLU A 63 -18.98 -10.57 10.25
CA GLU A 63 -18.98 -9.23 10.86
C GLU A 63 -17.68 -8.45 10.64
N SER A 64 -16.77 -8.99 9.84
CA SER A 64 -15.46 -8.36 9.63
C SER A 64 -15.55 -7.15 8.71
N VAL A 65 -14.90 -6.05 9.13
CA VAL A 65 -14.72 -4.86 8.29
C VAL A 65 -13.33 -4.92 7.64
N VAL A 66 -13.28 -4.87 6.31
CA VAL A 66 -12.02 -4.83 5.55
C VAL A 66 -11.76 -3.43 5.04
N ILE A 67 -10.58 -2.90 5.35
CA ILE A 67 -10.11 -1.61 4.85
C ILE A 67 -8.98 -1.87 3.87
N VAL A 68 -9.13 -1.40 2.63
CA VAL A 68 -8.10 -1.45 1.60
C VAL A 68 -7.63 -0.04 1.29
N TYR A 69 -6.34 0.20 1.45
CA TYR A 69 -5.70 1.46 1.03
C TYR A 69 -4.70 1.16 -0.07
N PHE A 70 -4.84 1.85 -1.20
CA PHE A 70 -3.93 1.76 -2.34
C PHE A 70 -3.42 3.16 -2.70
N SER A 71 -2.11 3.25 -2.89
CA SER A 71 -1.43 4.45 -3.36
C SER A 71 -0.49 4.07 -4.50
N GLY A 72 -0.89 4.35 -5.73
CA GLY A 72 -0.13 3.97 -6.92
C GLY A 72 -0.81 4.41 -8.22
N GLN A 73 -0.27 3.96 -9.34
CA GLN A 73 -0.84 4.22 -10.66
C GLN A 73 -1.89 3.18 -11.01
N ALA A 74 -2.99 3.63 -11.61
CA ALA A 74 -4.01 2.77 -12.18
C ALA A 74 -4.21 3.17 -13.64
N ALA A 75 -4.33 2.17 -14.53
CA ALA A 75 -4.65 2.37 -15.93
C ALA A 75 -6.07 1.88 -16.19
N VAL A 76 -6.87 2.70 -16.87
CA VAL A 76 -8.20 2.28 -17.34
C VAL A 76 -8.02 1.65 -18.71
N SER A 77 -8.28 0.35 -18.83
CA SER A 77 -8.42 -0.29 -20.14
C SER A 77 -9.82 -0.01 -20.68
N ARG A 78 -9.91 0.37 -21.97
CA ARG A 78 -11.19 0.34 -22.67
C ARG A 78 -11.61 -1.13 -22.75
N ALA A 79 -12.71 -1.49 -22.08
CA ALA A 79 -13.36 -2.77 -22.33
C ALA A 79 -13.61 -2.87 -23.84
N ALA A 80 -13.09 -3.94 -24.46
CA ALA A 80 -13.30 -4.16 -25.89
C ALA A 80 -14.81 -4.15 -26.14
N ARG A 81 -15.28 -3.21 -26.97
CA ARG A 81 -16.66 -3.19 -27.42
C ARG A 81 -16.88 -4.52 -28.16
N PRO A 82 -17.80 -5.39 -27.72
CA PRO A 82 -18.13 -6.57 -28.50
C PRO A 82 -18.69 -6.09 -29.85
N SER A 83 -18.02 -6.51 -30.93
CA SER A 83 -18.44 -6.32 -32.32
C SER A 83 -19.62 -7.20 -32.67
#